data_AF-A0A850SJ86-F1
#
_entry.id   AF-A0A850SJ86-F1
#
_cell.length_a   1.000
_cell.length_b   1.000
_cell.length_c   1.000
_cell.angle_alpha   90.00
_cell.angle_beta   90.00
_cell.angle_gamma   90.00
#
_symmetry.space_group_name_H-M   'P 1'
#
loop_
_entity.id
_entity.type
_entity.pdbx_description
1 polymer ?
#
loop_
_entity_poly.entity_id
_entity_poly.type
_entity_poly.pdbx_seq_one_letter_code
_entity_poly.pdbx_strand_id
1 'polypeptide(L)'
;MDFSRAHFYRTPSIDTERVASGVLEIFPKCKIDARKPVVLPAEQAMISYIAQPFHAQPKVQKDFDLYGKSVRLYDGFQLQQIFAQAIPEKEKSLDHLHIIFTDLLACTFSEDDWRYHVRTVICGTPSIISVPGIVEAPAKPREFYFGLSFGLDAESAKKSVRGRFVDYGDERIVDAATNFALQAMFFFLTEGEPFCDDSTCRLFNAHW
;
A
#
# COMPACT_ATOMS: atom_id res chain seq x y z
N MET A 1 -4.94 -20.52 -12.86
CA MET A 1 -3.52 -20.13 -12.89
C MET A 1 -2.92 -20.44 -11.52
N ASP A 2 -1.78 -21.08 -11.47
CA ASP A 2 -0.99 -21.24 -10.24
C ASP A 2 0.29 -20.44 -10.48
N PHE A 3 0.61 -19.49 -9.59
CA PHE A 3 1.74 -18.59 -9.82
C PHE A 3 3.05 -19.37 -9.76
N SER A 4 3.76 -19.43 -10.87
CA SER A 4 5.01 -20.19 -10.92
C SER A 4 6.15 -19.47 -10.20
N ARG A 5 6.17 -18.12 -10.27
CA ARG A 5 7.23 -17.30 -9.71
C ARG A 5 6.76 -15.91 -9.29
N ALA A 6 7.24 -15.45 -8.14
CA ALA A 6 7.07 -14.08 -7.67
C ALA A 6 8.40 -13.50 -7.18
N HIS A 7 8.60 -12.21 -7.44
CA HIS A 7 9.80 -11.44 -7.13
C HIS A 7 9.45 -10.38 -6.10
N PHE A 8 9.96 -10.53 -4.87
CA PHE A 8 9.66 -9.62 -3.76
C PHE A 8 10.84 -8.67 -3.56
N TYR A 9 10.65 -7.40 -3.91
CA TYR A 9 11.68 -6.37 -3.73
C TYR A 9 11.59 -5.82 -2.32
N ARG A 10 12.66 -6.03 -1.55
CA ARG A 10 12.72 -5.74 -0.11
C ARG A 10 12.71 -4.24 0.17
N THR A 11 12.28 -3.87 1.37
CA THR A 11 12.52 -2.56 1.98
C THR A 11 12.97 -2.75 3.43
N PRO A 12 13.78 -1.86 4.02
CA PRO A 12 14.26 -2.01 5.39
C PRO A 12 13.15 -2.03 6.45
N SER A 13 12.00 -1.41 6.18
CA SER A 13 10.94 -1.24 7.18
C SER A 13 10.04 -2.46 7.39
N ILE A 14 10.26 -3.56 6.67
CA ILE A 14 9.46 -4.78 6.85
C ILE A 14 10.24 -6.07 6.58
N ASP A 15 9.96 -7.09 7.38
CA ASP A 15 10.48 -8.44 7.16
C ASP A 15 9.78 -9.12 5.97
N THR A 16 10.35 -8.91 4.80
CA THR A 16 9.84 -9.46 3.53
C THR A 16 9.93 -11.00 3.48
N GLU A 17 10.84 -11.62 4.23
CA GLU A 17 11.00 -13.08 4.25
C GLU A 17 9.85 -13.73 5.03
N ARG A 18 9.42 -13.10 6.12
CA ARG A 18 8.24 -13.52 6.87
C ARG A 18 6.95 -13.30 6.08
N VAL A 19 6.85 -12.21 5.31
CA VAL A 19 5.74 -12.00 4.35
C VAL A 19 5.71 -13.11 3.29
N ALA A 20 6.86 -13.42 2.68
CA ALA A 20 6.96 -14.50 1.69
C ALA A 20 6.54 -15.85 2.27
N SER A 21 6.94 -16.15 3.51
CA SER A 21 6.54 -17.37 4.20
C SER A 21 5.01 -17.48 4.33
N GLY A 22 4.34 -16.40 4.74
CA GLY A 22 2.87 -16.37 4.83
C GLY A 22 2.18 -16.49 3.46
N VAL A 23 2.77 -15.99 2.37
CA VAL A 23 2.26 -16.19 1.02
C VAL A 23 2.38 -17.66 0.58
N LEU A 24 3.49 -18.32 0.92
CA LEU A 24 3.74 -19.73 0.59
C LEU A 24 2.81 -20.70 1.33
N GLU A 25 2.20 -20.30 2.44
CA GLU A 25 1.13 -21.08 3.08
C GLU A 25 -0.11 -21.22 2.17
N ILE A 26 -0.39 -20.21 1.34
CA ILE A 26 -1.52 -20.19 0.41
C ILE A 26 -1.12 -20.70 -0.99
N PHE A 27 0.07 -20.31 -1.46
CA PHE A 27 0.61 -20.70 -2.75
C PHE A 27 1.90 -21.54 -2.59
N PRO A 28 1.81 -22.78 -2.07
CA PRO A 28 2.98 -23.59 -1.71
C PRO A 28 3.85 -24.01 -2.90
N LYS A 29 3.33 -23.90 -4.12
CA LYS A 29 4.05 -24.21 -5.37
C LYS A 29 4.73 -22.98 -5.98
N CYS A 30 4.41 -21.78 -5.50
CA CYS A 30 5.00 -20.55 -5.98
C CYS A 30 6.46 -20.48 -5.54
N LYS A 31 7.36 -20.10 -6.46
CA LYS A 31 8.75 -19.79 -6.10
C LYS A 31 8.86 -18.30 -5.85
N ILE A 32 9.05 -17.92 -4.59
CA ILE A 32 9.29 -16.52 -4.22
C ILE A 32 10.78 -16.29 -4.08
N ASP A 33 11.33 -15.38 -4.89
CA ASP A 33 12.70 -14.90 -4.70
C ASP A 33 12.70 -13.47 -4.17
N ALA A 34 13.65 -13.22 -3.29
CA ALA A 34 13.77 -11.95 -2.60
C ALA A 34 14.84 -11.10 -3.30
N ARG A 35 14.44 -9.94 -3.78
CA ARG A 35 15.26 -9.01 -4.56
C ARG A 35 15.72 -7.84 -3.70
N LYS A 36 16.82 -7.22 -4.12
CA LYS A 36 17.30 -5.98 -3.51
C LYS A 36 16.24 -4.87 -3.66
N PRO A 37 16.23 -3.87 -2.76
CA PRO A 37 15.39 -2.70 -2.92
C PRO A 37 15.56 -2.05 -4.30
N VAL A 38 14.47 -1.53 -4.86
CA VAL A 38 14.54 -0.75 -6.11
C VAL A 38 15.16 0.60 -5.80
N VAL A 39 16.25 0.93 -6.51
CA VAL A 39 16.95 2.21 -6.38
C VAL A 39 16.79 2.97 -7.69
N LEU A 40 15.72 3.76 -7.75
CA LEU A 40 15.32 4.59 -8.90
C LEU A 40 14.82 5.95 -8.39
N PRO A 41 14.78 7.00 -9.24
CA PRO A 41 14.47 8.37 -8.84
C PRO A 41 12.97 8.57 -8.52
N ALA A 42 12.51 7.99 -7.41
CA ALA A 42 11.12 8.01 -6.98
C ALA A 42 10.61 9.42 -6.63
N GLU A 43 11.50 10.38 -6.39
CA GLU A 43 11.13 11.79 -6.20
C GLU A 43 10.36 12.37 -7.38
N GLN A 44 10.56 11.84 -8.59
CA GLN A 44 9.81 12.26 -9.79
C GLN A 44 8.32 11.93 -9.70
N ALA A 45 7.95 10.97 -8.84
CA ALA A 45 6.58 10.60 -8.56
C ALA A 45 5.94 11.39 -7.41
N MET A 46 6.64 12.35 -6.81
CA MET A 46 6.04 13.18 -5.76
C MET A 46 4.86 13.98 -6.31
N ILE A 47 3.72 13.92 -5.64
CA ILE A 47 2.48 14.59 -6.10
C ILE A 47 2.68 16.11 -6.21
N SER A 48 3.48 16.70 -5.32
CA SER A 48 3.85 18.12 -5.38
C SER A 48 4.56 18.52 -6.68
N TYR A 49 5.11 17.57 -7.43
CA TYR A 49 5.78 17.78 -8.72
C TYR A 49 4.93 17.37 -9.92
N ILE A 50 3.81 16.67 -9.70
CA ILE A 50 2.95 16.16 -10.78
C ILE A 50 1.81 17.15 -11.02
N ALA A 51 1.81 17.77 -12.20
CA ALA A 51 0.75 18.66 -12.67
C ALA A 51 -0.51 17.88 -13.10
N GLN A 52 -1.23 17.27 -12.16
CA GLN A 52 -2.58 16.70 -12.34
C GLN A 52 -3.59 17.58 -11.59
N PRO A 53 -4.84 17.76 -12.08
CA PRO A 53 -5.46 19.08 -12.23
C PRO A 53 -5.75 19.78 -10.90
N PHE A 54 -4.80 20.61 -10.47
CA PHE A 54 -4.91 21.51 -9.30
C PHE A 54 -6.05 22.53 -9.39
N HIS A 55 -6.68 22.70 -10.55
CA HIS A 55 -7.75 23.69 -10.74
C HIS A 55 -9.02 23.34 -9.96
N ALA A 56 -9.26 22.06 -9.67
CA ALA A 56 -10.42 21.58 -8.91
C ALA A 56 -10.06 21.06 -7.51
N GLN A 57 -8.77 20.90 -7.19
CA GLN A 57 -8.35 20.48 -5.86
C GLN A 57 -8.66 21.58 -4.83
N PRO A 58 -9.21 21.23 -3.65
CA PRO A 58 -9.38 22.18 -2.56
C PRO A 58 -8.04 22.84 -2.21
N LYS A 59 -8.01 24.17 -2.11
CA LYS A 59 -6.80 25.00 -1.82
C LYS A 59 -6.12 24.71 -0.47
N VAL A 60 -6.55 23.69 0.26
CA VAL A 60 -6.11 23.34 1.61
C VAL A 60 -5.54 21.92 1.61
N GLN A 61 -4.67 21.58 0.67
CA GLN A 61 -3.80 20.41 0.86
C GLN A 61 -2.47 20.90 1.43
N LYS A 62 -2.39 20.90 2.75
CA LYS A 62 -1.13 20.98 3.47
C LYS A 62 -0.50 19.58 3.33
N ASP A 63 0.75 19.49 2.89
CA ASP A 63 1.56 18.25 2.81
C ASP A 63 1.86 17.69 4.21
N PHE A 64 0.86 17.63 5.08
CA PHE A 64 0.97 17.25 6.46
C PHE A 64 -0.01 16.12 6.73
N ASP A 65 0.41 15.12 7.51
CA ASP A 65 -0.48 14.08 7.99
C ASP A 65 -1.54 14.62 8.96
N LEU A 66 -2.41 13.73 9.44
CA LEU A 66 -3.43 14.02 10.45
C LEU A 66 -2.85 14.58 11.76
N TYR A 67 -1.54 14.51 11.97
CA TYR A 67 -0.82 14.95 13.15
C TYR A 67 -0.02 16.24 12.90
N GLY A 68 -0.16 16.86 11.72
CA GLY A 68 0.53 18.11 11.39
C GLY A 68 2.03 17.93 11.13
N LYS A 69 2.47 16.73 10.75
CA LYS A 69 3.86 16.46 10.33
C LYS A 69 3.95 16.42 8.82
N SER A 70 4.99 17.03 8.25
CA SER A 70 5.15 17.03 6.79
C SER A 70 5.39 15.61 6.27
N VAL A 71 4.58 15.17 5.30
CA VAL A 71 4.66 13.85 4.68
C VAL A 71 4.76 14.00 3.17
N ARG A 72 5.73 13.30 2.58
CA ARG A 72 5.87 13.23 1.12
C ARG A 72 4.90 12.19 0.59
N LEU A 73 4.00 12.63 -0.28
CA LEU A 73 3.03 11.79 -0.96
C LEU A 73 3.47 11.54 -2.40
N TYR A 74 3.30 10.30 -2.86
CA TYR A 74 3.75 9.85 -4.17
C TYR A 74 2.58 9.32 -4.98
N ASP A 75 2.51 9.68 -6.26
CA ASP A 75 1.55 9.11 -7.18
C ASP A 75 1.92 7.65 -7.46
N GLY A 76 1.01 6.73 -7.12
CA GLY A 76 1.22 5.30 -7.17
C GLY A 76 1.40 4.77 -8.59
N PHE A 77 0.73 5.37 -9.58
CA PHE A 77 0.88 4.96 -10.97
C PHE A 77 2.19 5.46 -11.55
N GLN A 78 2.60 6.68 -11.20
CA GLN A 78 3.91 7.19 -11.60
C GLN A 78 5.05 6.41 -10.92
N LEU A 79 4.92 6.05 -9.64
CA LEU A 79 5.84 5.12 -8.97
C LEU A 79 5.91 3.77 -9.68
N GLN A 80 4.77 3.21 -10.08
CA GLN A 80 4.72 1.94 -10.81
C GLN A 80 5.48 2.02 -12.13
N GLN A 81 5.31 3.12 -12.89
CA GLN A 81 6.07 3.37 -14.13
C GLN A 81 7.58 3.49 -13.88
N ILE A 82 8.00 4.19 -12.83
CA ILE A 82 9.41 4.30 -12.47
C ILE A 82 9.95 2.91 -12.10
N PHE A 83 9.30 2.22 -11.18
CA PHE A 83 9.78 0.93 -10.68
C PHE A 83 9.73 -0.19 -11.72
N ALA A 84 8.84 -0.13 -12.70
CA ALA A 84 8.82 -1.06 -13.82
C ALA A 84 10.13 -1.06 -14.62
N GLN A 85 10.92 0.02 -14.58
CA GLN A 85 12.23 0.10 -15.24
C GLN A 85 13.28 -0.83 -14.58
N ALA A 86 13.06 -1.23 -13.32
CA ALA A 86 13.93 -2.19 -12.64
C ALA A 86 13.60 -3.66 -12.98
N ILE A 87 12.51 -3.92 -13.70
CA ILE A 87 12.09 -5.28 -14.08
C ILE A 87 12.89 -5.72 -15.32
N PRO A 88 13.60 -6.86 -15.26
CA PRO A 88 14.29 -7.42 -16.42
C PRO A 88 13.33 -7.75 -17.56
N GLU A 89 13.73 -7.47 -18.81
CA GLU A 89 12.87 -7.69 -19.98
C GLU A 89 12.32 -9.12 -20.09
N LYS A 90 13.13 -10.11 -19.70
CA LYS A 90 12.75 -11.54 -19.72
C LYS A 90 11.72 -11.91 -18.65
N GLU A 91 11.50 -11.05 -17.66
CA GLU A 91 10.59 -11.25 -16.53
C GLU A 91 9.32 -10.39 -16.67
N LYS A 92 9.09 -9.71 -17.82
CA LYS A 92 7.89 -8.88 -18.04
C LYS A 92 6.63 -9.66 -18.45
N SER A 93 6.67 -10.99 -18.47
CA SER A 93 5.49 -11.82 -18.76
C SER A 93 4.62 -12.01 -17.50
N LEU A 94 3.38 -12.47 -17.70
CA LEU A 94 2.46 -12.82 -16.60
C LEU A 94 2.93 -14.05 -15.78
N ASP A 95 3.96 -14.77 -16.22
CA ASP A 95 4.55 -15.88 -15.47
C ASP A 95 5.37 -15.40 -14.27
N HIS A 96 5.71 -14.11 -14.25
CA HIS A 96 6.55 -13.44 -13.27
C HIS A 96 5.77 -12.33 -12.60
N LEU A 97 5.41 -12.53 -11.33
CA LEU A 97 4.86 -11.45 -10.52
C LEU A 97 5.96 -10.63 -9.89
N HIS A 98 5.83 -9.30 -9.92
CA HIS A 98 6.74 -8.40 -9.24
C HIS A 98 5.99 -7.63 -8.16
N ILE A 99 6.38 -7.80 -6.90
CA ILE A 99 5.80 -7.10 -5.75
C ILE A 99 6.90 -6.30 -5.08
N ILE A 100 6.71 -4.99 -5.00
CA ILE A 100 7.67 -4.06 -4.44
C ILE A 100 7.15 -3.53 -3.12
N PHE A 101 7.85 -3.85 -2.05
CA PHE A 101 7.62 -3.21 -0.75
C PHE A 101 8.38 -1.90 -0.73
N THR A 102 7.73 -0.82 -0.27
CA THR A 102 8.33 0.51 -0.25
C THR A 102 7.98 1.30 1.00
N ASP A 103 8.92 2.15 1.42
CA ASP A 103 8.76 3.08 2.53
C ASP A 103 8.16 4.42 2.07
N LEU A 104 7.78 4.53 0.79
CA LEU A 104 7.12 5.69 0.22
C LEU A 104 5.61 5.61 0.44
N LEU A 105 4.99 6.74 0.80
CA LEU A 105 3.54 6.80 0.99
C LEU A 105 2.85 6.98 -0.37
N ALA A 106 2.37 5.85 -0.91
CA ALA A 106 1.74 5.80 -2.23
C ALA A 106 0.28 6.25 -2.17
N CYS A 107 -0.15 6.97 -3.21
CA CYS A 107 -1.49 7.51 -3.32
C CYS A 107 -2.05 7.33 -4.74
N THR A 108 -3.37 7.37 -4.88
CA THR A 108 -4.05 7.47 -6.18
C THR A 108 -5.00 8.65 -6.17
N PHE A 109 -5.12 9.35 -7.29
CA PHE A 109 -6.14 10.38 -7.46
C PHE A 109 -7.52 9.73 -7.68
N SER A 110 -8.55 10.22 -6.99
CA SER A 110 -9.95 9.85 -7.25
C SER A 110 -10.67 11.04 -7.88
N GLU A 111 -11.39 10.79 -8.97
CA GLU A 111 -12.28 11.77 -9.61
C GLU A 111 -13.64 11.88 -8.89
N ASP A 112 -13.95 10.96 -7.97
CA ASP A 112 -15.21 10.98 -7.20
C ASP A 112 -15.24 12.16 -6.23
N ASP A 113 -14.10 12.44 -5.58
CA ASP A 113 -13.94 13.54 -4.63
C ASP A 113 -12.77 14.48 -4.94
N TRP A 114 -12.17 14.35 -6.14
CA TRP A 114 -11.15 15.24 -6.70
C TRP A 114 -9.92 15.44 -5.81
N ARG A 115 -9.46 14.39 -5.14
CA ARG A 115 -8.25 14.43 -4.31
C ARG A 115 -7.46 13.13 -4.38
N TYR A 116 -6.21 13.24 -3.93
CA TYR A 116 -5.36 12.07 -3.69
C TYR A 116 -5.76 11.34 -2.42
N HIS A 117 -5.83 10.01 -2.51
CA HIS A 117 -6.04 9.11 -1.39
C HIS A 117 -4.82 8.25 -1.19
N VAL A 118 -4.39 8.11 0.06
CA VAL A 118 -3.35 7.16 0.44
C VAL A 118 -3.83 5.75 0.13
N ARG A 119 -2.93 4.91 -0.39
CA ARG A 119 -3.18 3.51 -0.71
C ARG A 119 -2.13 2.64 -0.04
N THR A 120 -2.59 1.50 0.48
CA THR A 120 -1.69 0.47 0.97
C THR A 120 -1.09 -0.34 -0.17
N VAL A 121 -1.89 -0.65 -1.19
CA VAL A 121 -1.48 -1.45 -2.35
C VAL A 121 -1.89 -0.78 -3.65
N ILE A 122 -1.01 -0.83 -4.64
CA ILE A 122 -1.28 -0.51 -6.05
C ILE A 122 -1.05 -1.79 -6.83
N CYS A 123 -2.13 -2.40 -7.34
CA CYS A 123 -2.03 -3.64 -8.11
C CYS A 123 -1.59 -3.35 -9.56
N GLY A 124 -0.90 -4.32 -10.17
CA GLY A 124 -0.38 -4.25 -11.53
C GLY A 124 1.05 -4.77 -11.62
N THR A 125 1.79 -4.42 -12.68
CA THR A 125 3.13 -4.95 -12.93
C THR A 125 4.16 -3.80 -12.99
N PRO A 126 4.93 -3.56 -11.92
CA PRO A 126 4.92 -4.24 -10.63
C PRO A 126 3.74 -3.83 -9.74
N SER A 127 3.35 -4.68 -8.80
CA SER A 127 2.47 -4.28 -7.70
C SER A 127 3.31 -3.60 -6.63
N ILE A 128 2.77 -2.56 -6.01
CA ILE A 128 3.47 -1.79 -4.97
C ILE A 128 2.70 -1.94 -3.67
N ILE A 129 3.41 -2.29 -2.59
CA ILE A 129 2.88 -2.30 -1.23
C ILE A 129 3.62 -1.22 -0.44
N SER A 130 2.90 -0.17 -0.07
CA SER A 130 3.40 0.91 0.76
C SER A 130 3.32 0.50 2.23
N VAL A 131 4.47 0.29 2.87
CA VAL A 131 4.56 -0.02 4.31
C VAL A 131 3.92 1.09 5.16
N PRO A 132 4.22 2.39 4.97
CA PRO A 132 3.50 3.43 5.72
C PRO A 132 2.01 3.49 5.30
N GLY A 133 1.67 3.11 4.06
CA GLY A 133 0.27 2.96 3.63
C GLY A 133 -0.51 1.90 4.41
N ILE A 134 0.13 0.90 5.02
CA ILE A 134 -0.53 -0.06 5.93
C ILE A 134 -1.05 0.64 7.19
N VAL A 135 -0.32 1.66 7.65
CA VAL A 135 -0.64 2.42 8.87
C VAL A 135 -1.57 3.59 8.56
N GLU A 136 -1.30 4.32 7.49
CA GLU A 136 -1.95 5.62 7.22
C GLU A 136 -3.20 5.51 6.34
N ALA A 137 -3.29 4.52 5.44
CA ALA A 137 -4.43 4.43 4.52
C ALA A 137 -5.73 3.98 5.21
N PRO A 138 -5.72 2.98 6.13
CA PRO A 138 -6.95 2.53 6.75
C PRO A 138 -7.55 3.59 7.67
N ALA A 139 -8.87 3.75 7.57
CA ALA A 139 -9.62 4.60 8.49
C ALA A 139 -9.40 4.16 9.94
N LYS A 140 -9.31 5.13 10.85
CA LYS A 140 -9.22 4.84 12.29
C LYS A 140 -10.59 4.45 12.85
N PRO A 141 -10.65 3.78 14.03
CA PRO A 141 -11.92 3.50 14.69
C PRO A 141 -12.73 4.79 14.91
N ARG A 142 -14.07 4.72 14.84
CA ARG A 142 -14.96 5.88 14.92
C ARG A 142 -14.71 6.75 16.16
N GLU A 143 -14.33 6.12 17.26
CA GLU A 143 -14.02 6.74 18.55
C GLU A 143 -12.83 7.71 18.48
N PHE A 144 -11.89 7.50 17.54
CA PHE A 144 -10.83 8.45 17.24
C PHE A 144 -11.42 9.80 16.79
N TYR A 145 -12.33 9.77 15.82
CA TYR A 145 -12.96 10.97 15.26
C TYR A 145 -13.93 11.65 16.25
N PHE A 146 -14.60 10.86 17.09
CA PHE A 146 -15.37 11.43 18.21
C PHE A 146 -14.46 12.17 19.20
N GLY A 147 -13.30 11.59 19.54
CA GLY A 147 -12.31 12.25 20.38
C GLY A 147 -11.91 13.64 19.86
N LEU A 148 -11.59 13.73 18.56
CA LEU A 148 -11.28 15.01 17.91
C LEU A 148 -12.45 16.00 17.98
N SER A 149 -13.67 15.52 17.74
CA SER A 149 -14.90 16.32 17.78
C SER A 149 -15.21 16.86 19.19
N PHE A 150 -14.77 16.15 20.23
CA PHE A 150 -14.86 16.57 21.64
C PHE A 150 -13.62 17.33 22.13
N GLY A 151 -12.72 17.75 21.22
CA GLY A 151 -11.59 18.63 21.53
C GLY A 151 -10.33 17.92 22.02
N LEU A 152 -10.23 16.60 21.89
CA LEU A 152 -8.94 15.93 22.06
C LEU A 152 -8.01 16.31 20.91
N ASP A 153 -6.73 16.49 21.22
CA ASP A 153 -5.69 16.50 20.18
C ASP A 153 -5.53 15.11 19.55
N ALA A 154 -4.91 15.05 18.37
CA ALA A 154 -4.78 13.83 17.59
C ALA A 154 -4.02 12.71 18.32
N GLU A 155 -2.99 13.05 19.11
CA GLU A 155 -2.23 12.06 19.87
C GLU A 155 -3.06 11.48 21.01
N SER A 156 -3.78 12.33 21.75
CA SER A 156 -4.71 11.89 22.80
C SER A 156 -5.85 11.03 22.24
N ALA A 157 -6.42 11.41 21.10
CA ALA A 157 -7.44 10.62 20.40
C ALA A 157 -6.88 9.27 19.92
N LYS A 158 -5.66 9.25 19.37
CA LYS A 158 -4.98 8.02 18.93
C LYS A 158 -4.73 7.07 20.10
N LYS A 159 -4.29 7.62 21.24
CA LYS A 159 -4.02 6.86 22.46
C LYS A 159 -5.27 6.19 23.03
N SER A 160 -6.44 6.80 22.92
CA SER A 160 -7.69 6.25 23.44
C SER A 160 -8.17 4.99 22.71
N VAL A 161 -7.73 4.80 21.46
CA VAL A 161 -8.07 3.64 20.61
C VAL A 161 -6.87 2.74 20.30
N ARG A 162 -5.77 2.87 21.06
CA ARG A 162 -4.53 2.09 20.87
C ARG A 162 -4.81 0.58 20.84
N GLY A 163 -4.17 -0.12 19.90
CA GLY A 163 -4.31 -1.57 19.71
C GLY A 163 -5.49 -1.99 18.82
N ARG A 164 -6.45 -1.09 18.56
CA ARG A 164 -7.60 -1.36 17.67
C ARG A 164 -7.35 -1.13 16.19
N PHE A 165 -6.17 -0.62 15.84
CA PHE A 165 -5.71 -0.40 14.48
C PHE A 165 -4.20 -0.69 14.42
N VAL A 166 -3.65 -0.91 13.22
CA VAL A 166 -2.21 -1.13 13.01
C VAL A 166 -1.48 0.21 13.05
N ASP A 167 -0.39 0.28 13.81
CA ASP A 167 0.44 1.49 13.96
C ASP A 167 1.91 1.17 13.70
N TYR A 168 2.76 2.20 13.60
CA TYR A 168 4.19 2.00 13.40
C TYR A 168 4.81 1.15 14.53
N GLY A 169 5.67 0.20 14.15
CA GLY A 169 6.32 -0.73 15.07
C GLY A 169 5.43 -1.89 15.54
N ASP A 170 4.21 -2.00 15.02
CA ASP A 170 3.32 -3.11 15.31
C ASP A 170 3.70 -4.37 14.51
N GLU A 171 3.73 -5.52 15.18
CA GLU A 171 4.05 -6.81 14.55
C GLU A 171 3.04 -7.22 13.48
N ARG A 172 1.79 -6.74 13.59
CA ARG A 172 0.69 -6.98 12.63
C ARG A 172 0.94 -6.37 11.26
N ILE A 173 1.94 -5.48 11.11
CA ILE A 173 2.34 -4.93 9.81
C ILE A 173 2.74 -6.06 8.85
N VAL A 174 3.43 -7.09 9.33
CA VAL A 174 3.85 -8.24 8.50
C VAL A 174 2.63 -9.05 8.05
N ASP A 175 1.67 -9.29 8.94
CA ASP A 175 0.44 -10.01 8.61
C ASP A 175 -0.39 -9.23 7.60
N ALA A 176 -0.54 -7.92 7.79
CA ALA A 176 -1.22 -7.03 6.86
C ALA A 176 -0.53 -7.01 5.48
N ALA A 177 0.80 -6.86 5.45
CA ALA A 177 1.57 -6.90 4.21
C ALA A 177 1.43 -8.25 3.49
N THR A 178 1.30 -9.36 4.22
CA THR A 178 0.98 -10.67 3.65
C THR A 178 -0.39 -10.66 2.98
N ASN A 179 -1.41 -10.06 3.60
CA ASN A 179 -2.73 -9.91 2.97
C ASN A 179 -2.64 -9.12 1.67
N PHE A 180 -1.91 -8.00 1.68
CA PHE A 180 -1.78 -7.14 0.51
C PHE A 180 -0.93 -7.80 -0.60
N ALA A 181 0.05 -8.62 -0.24
CA ALA A 181 0.79 -9.44 -1.21
C ALA A 181 -0.14 -10.49 -1.85
N LEU A 182 -0.95 -11.18 -1.05
CA LEU A 182 -1.97 -12.08 -1.56
C LEU A 182 -2.97 -11.33 -2.44
N GLN A 183 -3.46 -10.17 -2.01
CA GLN A 183 -4.37 -9.34 -2.78
C GLN A 183 -3.78 -8.94 -4.16
N ALA A 184 -2.51 -8.53 -4.18
CA ALA A 184 -1.79 -8.23 -5.42
C ALA A 184 -1.65 -9.47 -6.33
N MET A 185 -1.48 -10.66 -5.77
CA MET A 185 -1.48 -11.90 -6.53
C MET A 185 -2.87 -12.23 -7.06
N PHE A 186 -3.91 -12.18 -6.21
CA PHE A 186 -5.28 -12.48 -6.60
C PHE A 186 -5.80 -11.54 -7.67
N PHE A 187 -5.41 -10.27 -7.68
CA PHE A 187 -5.69 -9.32 -8.77
C PHE A 187 -5.45 -9.91 -10.17
N PHE A 188 -4.37 -10.67 -10.36
CA PHE A 188 -4.06 -11.31 -11.64
C PHE A 188 -4.85 -12.60 -11.90
N LEU A 189 -5.37 -13.25 -10.85
CA LEU A 189 -6.21 -14.44 -10.96
C LEU A 189 -7.68 -14.12 -11.25
N THR A 190 -8.14 -12.95 -10.82
CA THR A 190 -9.56 -12.56 -10.79
C THR A 190 -9.86 -11.43 -11.77
N GLU A 191 -9.10 -11.33 -12.86
CA GLU A 191 -9.30 -10.34 -13.92
C GLU A 191 -9.37 -8.89 -13.41
N GLY A 192 -8.62 -8.60 -12.33
CA GLY A 192 -8.51 -7.27 -11.75
C GLY A 192 -9.42 -7.00 -10.55
N GLU A 193 -10.21 -7.97 -10.07
CA GLU A 193 -11.05 -7.83 -8.87
C GLU A 193 -10.43 -8.55 -7.66
N PRO A 194 -9.58 -7.88 -6.86
CA PRO A 194 -8.73 -8.57 -5.91
C PRO A 194 -9.43 -8.87 -4.57
N PHE A 195 -10.69 -8.48 -4.41
CA PHE A 195 -11.44 -8.66 -3.18
C PHE A 195 -12.33 -9.90 -3.20
N CYS A 196 -12.65 -10.37 -2.00
CA CYS A 196 -13.65 -11.41 -1.79
C CYS A 196 -14.93 -10.80 -1.20
N ASP A 197 -16.09 -11.34 -1.58
CA ASP A 197 -17.38 -10.90 -1.05
C ASP A 197 -17.74 -11.54 0.30
N ASP A 198 -17.03 -12.60 0.71
CA ASP A 198 -17.27 -13.29 1.97
C ASP A 198 -16.59 -12.53 3.13
N SER A 199 -17.39 -12.04 4.08
CA SER A 199 -16.92 -11.34 5.29
C SER A 199 -15.94 -12.13 6.18
N THR A 200 -15.90 -13.45 6.04
CA THR A 200 -14.96 -14.32 6.75
C THR A 200 -13.65 -14.54 5.97
N CYS A 201 -13.60 -14.13 4.70
CA CYS A 201 -12.41 -14.21 3.89
C CYS A 201 -11.40 -13.13 4.30
N ARG A 202 -10.12 -13.52 4.32
CA ARG A 202 -8.99 -12.63 4.62
C ARG A 202 -8.85 -11.47 3.62
N LEU A 203 -9.41 -11.59 2.43
CA LEU A 203 -9.41 -10.58 1.36
C LEU A 203 -10.75 -9.84 1.23
N PHE A 204 -11.61 -9.93 2.24
CA PHE A 204 -12.87 -9.19 2.25
C PHE A 204 -12.66 -7.68 2.10
N ASN A 205 -13.44 -7.04 1.24
CA ASN A 205 -13.43 -5.59 1.12
C ASN A 205 -14.19 -4.96 2.31
N ALA A 206 -13.46 -4.62 3.36
CA ALA A 206 -14.02 -3.97 4.55
C ALA A 206 -14.26 -2.46 4.38
N HIS A 207 -14.19 -1.92 3.16
CA HIS A 207 -14.44 -0.51 2.88
C HIS A 207 -15.94 -0.22 2.81
N TRP A 208 -16.48 0.53 3.79
CA TRP A 208 -17.87 1.01 3.83
C TRP A 208 -17.99 2.35 4.55
#